data_AF-A0A699J2D7-F1
#
_entry.id   AF-A0A699J2D7-F1
#
_cell.length_a   1.000
_cell.length_b   1.000
_cell.length_c   1.000
_cell.angle_alpha   90.00
_cell.angle_beta   90.00
_cell.angle_gamma   90.00
#
_symmetry.space_group_name_H-M   'P 1'
#
loop_
_entity.id
_entity.type
_entity.pdbx_description
1 polymer ?
#
loop_
_entity_poly.entity_id
_entity_poly.type
_entity_poly.pdbx_seq_one_letter_code
_entity_poly.pdbx_strand_id
1 'polypeptide(L)' 'MEDEFYNLSVKENDLKTYVIRFQELAVLCPNKAPNNEKLMEFFIGGLPRSIEGNVTASKPQTLEEAINITL' A
#
# COMPACT_ATOMS: atom_id res chain seq x y z
N MET A 1 15.97 -1.56 -3.09
CA MET A 1 14.93 -0.53 -3.25
C MET A 1 13.79 -1.08 -4.09
N GLU A 2 14.05 -1.50 -5.33
CA GLU A 2 13.02 -2.18 -6.15
C GLU A 2 12.54 -3.50 -5.51
N ASP A 3 13.46 -4.37 -5.08
CA ASP A 3 13.10 -5.63 -4.41
C ASP A 3 12.36 -5.41 -3.09
N GLU A 4 12.62 -4.29 -2.42
CA GLU A 4 11.95 -3.94 -1.18
C GLU A 4 10.50 -3.54 -1.44
N PHE A 5 10.23 -2.84 -2.56
CA PHE A 5 8.88 -2.45 -2.95
C PHE A 5 7.97 -3.67 -3.16
N TYR A 6 8.47 -4.71 -3.85
CA TYR A 6 7.70 -5.94 -4.11
C TYR A 6 7.47 -6.80 -2.88
N ASN A 7 8.40 -6.76 -1.92
CA ASN A 7 8.34 -7.57 -0.71
C ASN A 7 7.79 -6.79 0.49
N LEU A 8 7.37 -5.53 0.28
CA LEU A 8 6.84 -4.70 1.35
C LEU A 8 5.51 -5.25 1.83
N SER A 9 5.47 -5.61 3.11
CA SER A 9 4.28 -6.11 3.79
C SER A 9 4.27 -5.60 5.22
N VAL A 10 3.07 -5.52 5.81
CA VAL A 10 2.91 -5.12 7.21
C VAL A 10 3.58 -6.16 8.12
N LYS A 11 4.49 -5.71 8.98
CA LYS A 11 5.11 -6.52 10.03
C LYS A 11 4.50 -6.19 11.38
N GLU A 12 4.20 -7.21 12.19
CA GLU A 12 3.84 -7.10 13.61
C GLU A 12 2.78 -6.02 13.94
N ASN A 13 1.82 -5.81 13.02
CA ASN A 13 0.74 -4.82 13.10
C ASN A 13 1.14 -3.33 13.05
N ASP A 14 2.37 -2.98 12.62
CA ASP A 14 2.73 -1.58 12.43
C ASP A 14 2.31 -1.04 11.06
N LEU A 15 1.00 -0.74 10.94
CA LEU A 15 0.40 -0.20 9.73
C LEU A 15 0.93 1.19 9.39
N LYS A 16 1.26 2.01 10.40
CA LYS A 16 1.77 3.37 10.18
C LYS A 16 3.15 3.32 9.54
N THR A 17 4.04 2.47 10.04
CA THR A 17 5.36 2.28 9.44
C THR A 17 5.26 1.71 8.02
N TYR A 18 4.34 0.77 7.78
CA TYR A 18 4.07 0.27 6.43
C TYR A 18 3.64 1.40 5.47
N VAL A 19 2.64 2.21 5.85
CA VAL A 19 2.13 3.32 5.01
C VAL A 19 3.25 4.32 4.70
N ILE A 20 4.00 4.75 5.71
CA ILE A 20 5.13 5.68 5.54
C ILE A 20 6.15 5.08 4.57
N ARG A 21 6.55 3.82 4.79
CA ARG A 21 7.55 3.17 3.95
C ARG A 21 7.07 2.97 2.52
N PHE A 22 5.80 2.63 2.33
CA PHE A 22 5.19 2.50 1.00
C PHE A 22 5.24 3.83 0.24
N GLN A 23 4.87 4.94 0.89
CA GLN A 23 4.91 6.28 0.29
C GLN A 23 6.34 6.70 -0.08
N GLU A 24 7.32 6.46 0.79
CA GLU A 24 8.74 6.70 0.49
C GLU A 24 9.18 5.91 -0.75
N LEU A 25 8.88 4.61 -0.79
CA LEU A 25 9.26 3.73 -1.88
C LEU A 25 8.53 4.09 -3.19
N ALA A 26 7.30 4.60 -3.14
CA ALA A 26 6.54 5.06 -4.32
C ALA A 26 7.19 6.29 -4.95
N VAL A 27 7.71 7.21 -4.13
CA VAL A 27 8.47 8.39 -4.59
C VAL A 27 9.82 7.97 -5.17
N LEU A 28 10.49 6.99 -4.55
CA LEU A 28 11.83 6.57 -4.94
C LEU A 28 11.85 5.63 -6.16
N CYS A 29 10.74 4.96 -6.44
CA CYS A 29 10.60 4.00 -7.56
C CYS A 29 9.34 4.27 -8.40
N PRO A 30 9.18 5.47 -9.00
CA PRO A 30 7.95 5.84 -9.72
C PRO A 30 7.64 4.92 -10.91
N ASN A 31 8.67 4.32 -11.52
CA ASN A 31 8.51 3.37 -12.63
C ASN A 31 7.82 2.05 -12.23
N LYS A 32 7.82 1.70 -10.93
CA LYS A 32 7.19 0.46 -10.43
C LYS A 32 5.68 0.60 -10.32
N ALA A 33 5.21 1.77 -9.90
CA ALA A 33 3.81 2.13 -9.84
C ALA A 33 3.51 3.32 -10.76
N PRO A 34 3.60 3.14 -12.10
CA PRO A 34 3.52 4.24 -13.06
C PRO A 34 2.12 4.87 -13.15
N ASN A 35 1.12 4.28 -12.53
CA ASN A 35 -0.25 4.78 -12.49
C ASN A 35 -0.91 4.46 -11.14
N ASN A 36 -2.05 5.11 -10.86
CA ASN A 36 -2.77 4.95 -9.60
C ASN A 36 -3.30 3.52 -9.39
N GLU A 37 -3.65 2.81 -10.47
CA GLU A 37 -4.15 1.44 -10.40
C GLU A 37 -3.08 0.49 -9.85
N LYS A 38 -1.88 0.49 -10.43
CA LYS A 38 -0.76 -0.31 -9.92
C LYS A 38 -0.33 0.11 -8.52
N LEU A 39 -0.34 1.41 -8.24
CA LEU A 39 -0.02 1.92 -6.91
C LEU A 39 -1.00 1.35 -5.86
N MET A 40 -2.29 1.29 -6.20
CA MET A 40 -3.32 0.69 -5.35
C MET A 40 -3.13 -0.82 -5.19
N GLU A 41 -2.85 -1.54 -6.28
CA GLU A 41 -2.61 -2.98 -6.24
C GLU A 41 -1.46 -3.34 -5.31
N PHE A 42 -0.33 -2.63 -5.39
CA PHE A 42 0.81 -2.87 -4.50
C PHE A 42 0.52 -2.50 -3.05
N PHE A 43 -0.21 -1.41 -2.82
CA PHE A 43 -0.59 -1.01 -1.47
C PHE A 43 -1.49 -2.09 -0.83
N ILE A 44 -2.56 -2.50 -1.52
CA ILE A 44 -3.48 -3.52 -1.02
C ILE A 44 -2.78 -4.86 -0.83
N GLY A 45 -1.91 -5.25 -1.77
CA GLY A 45 -1.18 -6.52 -1.71
C GLY A 45 -0.19 -6.65 -0.55
N GLY A 46 0.25 -5.53 0.05
CA GLY A 46 1.09 -5.54 1.24
C GLY A 46 0.34 -5.62 2.57
N LEU A 47 -1.00 -5.53 2.55
CA LEU A 47 -1.84 -5.51 3.75
C LEU A 47 -2.09 -6.92 4.29
N PRO A 48 -2.29 -7.07 5.61
CA PRO A 48 -2.84 -8.28 6.20
C PRO A 48 -4.25 -8.52 5.66
N ARG A 49 -4.58 -9.79 5.43
CA ARG A 49 -5.89 -10.21 4.87
C ARG A 49 -7.11 -9.63 5.59
N SER A 50 -7.00 -9.41 6.90
CA SER A 50 -8.07 -8.82 7.72
C SER A 50 -8.36 -7.36 7.36
N ILE A 51 -7.35 -6.62 6.88
CA ILE A 51 -7.46 -5.20 6.50
C ILE A 51 -7.70 -5.08 5.00
N GLU A 52 -7.02 -5.90 4.20
CA GLU A 52 -7.23 -6.03 2.76
C GLU A 52 -8.73 -6.12 2.43
N GLY A 53 -9.46 -7.02 3.11
CA GLY A 53 -10.90 -7.17 2.90
C GLY A 53 -11.71 -5.91 3.18
N ASN A 54 -11.34 -5.14 4.21
CA ASN A 54 -12.02 -3.88 4.55
C ASN A 54 -11.76 -2.80 3.49
N VAL A 55 -10.50 -2.68 3.03
CA VAL A 55 -10.09 -1.73 2.00
C VAL A 55 -10.78 -2.06 0.68
N THR A 56 -10.76 -3.33 0.24
CA THR A 56 -11.41 -3.75 -1.01
C THR A 56 -12.93 -3.57 -0.95
N ALA A 57 -13.58 -3.87 0.17
CA ALA A 57 -15.03 -3.68 0.32
C ALA A 57 -15.45 -2.22 0.23
N SER A 58 -14.60 -1.31 0.70
CA SER A 58 -14.84 0.14 0.70
C SER A 58 -14.64 0.80 -0.66
N LYS A 59 -14.01 0.10 -1.62
CA LYS A 59 -13.77 0.55 -3.00
C LYS A 59 -13.18 1.97 -3.08
N PRO A 60 -12.01 2.22 -2.47
CA PRO A 60 -11.37 3.52 -2.53
C PRO A 60 -11.07 3.92 -3.98
N GLN A 61 -11.26 5.20 -4.28
CA GLN A 61 -10.93 5.80 -5.58
C GLN A 61 -9.50 6.35 -5.61
N THR A 62 -8.91 6.60 -4.44
CA THR A 62 -7.57 7.19 -4.30
C THR A 62 -6.73 6.43 -3.28
N LEU A 63 -5.40 6.49 -3.43
CA LEU A 63 -4.48 5.90 -2.44
C LEU A 63 -4.69 6.51 -1.04
N GLU A 64 -5.01 7.80 -0.97
CA GLU A 64 -5.29 8.48 0.30
C GLU A 64 -6.52 7.89 1.00
N GLU A 65 -7.60 7.60 0.27
CA GLU A 65 -8.77 6.91 0.81
C GLU A 65 -8.40 5.50 1.31
N ALA A 66 -7.62 4.75 0.54
CA ALA A 66 -7.17 3.41 0.95
C ALA A 66 -6.32 3.45 2.23
N ILE A 67 -5.44 4.45 2.37
CA ILE A 67 -4.66 4.69 3.57
C ILE A 67 -5.57 5.04 4.76
N ASN A 68 -6.57 5.90 4.56
CA ASN A 68 -7.51 6.30 5.62
C ASN A 68 -8.40 5.14 6.10
N ILE A 69 -8.72 4.17 5.23
CA ILE A 69 -9.45 2.95 5.62
C ILE A 69 -8.53 1.97 6.36
N THR A 70 -7.23 1.99 6.04
CA THR A 70 -6.22 1.09 6.60
C THR A 70 -5.83 1.47 8.03
N LEU A 71 -5.73 2.77 8.33
CA LEU A 71 -5.25 3.33 9.60
C LEU A 71 -6.37 3.49 10.63
#